data_AF-A0A402AV30-F1
#
_entry.id   AF-A0A402AV30-F1
#
_cell.length_a   1.000
_cell.length_b   1.000
_cell.length_c   1.000
_cell.angle_alpha   90.00
_cell.angle_beta   90.00
_cell.angle_gamma   90.00
#
_symmetry.space_group_name_H-M   'P 1'
#
loop_
_entity.id
_entity.type
_entity.pdbx_description
1 polymer ?
#
loop_
_entity_poly.entity_id
_entity_poly.type
_entity_poly.pdbx_seq_one_letter_code
_entity_poly.pdbx_strand_id
1 'polypeptide(L)'
;MFCSACGQRIKDGARFCDNCGSPLQEPGAITPYGSNMPIRQSRGRQSDPYKDQISQLKLQIRQLKLDLKQINTRMSSTRSQYNQTAAFVPHGLLRRGYKITEDIRLLGPQQQKQRLQQEIMTLEQQLLGLQHAQAKWKAEQR
;
A
#
# COMPACT_ATOMS: atom_id res chain seq x y z
N MET A 1 39.38 -25.63 -0.92
CA MET A 1 38.13 -26.05 -1.60
C MET A 1 37.55 -24.90 -2.44
N PHE A 2 36.68 -25.17 -3.42
CA PHE A 2 35.99 -24.14 -4.22
C PHE A 2 34.49 -24.15 -3.93
N CYS A 3 33.86 -22.98 -4.01
CA CYS A 3 32.42 -22.83 -3.78
C CYS A 3 31.61 -23.48 -4.89
N SER A 4 30.68 -24.36 -4.55
CA SER A 4 29.77 -24.99 -5.52
C SER A 4 28.86 -23.98 -6.23
N ALA A 5 28.50 -22.89 -5.56
CA ALA A 5 27.61 -21.87 -6.12
C ALA A 5 28.29 -20.85 -7.06
N CYS A 6 29.54 -20.44 -6.80
CA CYS A 6 30.20 -19.38 -7.57
C CYS A 6 31.62 -19.70 -8.03
N GLY A 7 32.15 -20.89 -7.72
CA GLY A 7 33.48 -21.34 -8.13
C GLY A 7 34.66 -20.70 -7.40
N GLN A 8 34.42 -19.75 -6.47
CA GLN A 8 35.51 -19.04 -5.80
C GLN A 8 36.26 -19.93 -4.80
N ARG A 9 37.57 -19.71 -4.65
CA ARG A 9 38.39 -20.44 -3.67
C ARG A 9 37.99 -20.04 -2.25
N ILE A 10 37.67 -21.03 -1.44
CA ILE A 10 37.24 -20.87 -0.05
C ILE A 10 38.40 -21.24 0.88
N LYS A 11 38.55 -20.46 1.96
CA LYS A 11 39.42 -20.77 3.11
C LYS A 11 38.87 -21.95 3.91
N ASP A 12 39.76 -22.83 4.35
CA ASP A 12 39.36 -24.02 5.11
C ASP A 12 38.72 -23.62 6.46
N GLY A 13 37.53 -24.17 6.75
CA GLY A 13 36.73 -23.83 7.94
C GLY A 13 35.65 -22.75 7.78
N ALA A 14 35.50 -22.14 6.59
CA ALA A 14 34.46 -21.13 6.35
C ALA A 14 33.06 -21.76 6.25
N ARG A 15 32.08 -21.20 6.99
CA ARG A 15 30.68 -21.65 6.97
C ARG A 15 29.88 -21.12 5.78
N PHE A 16 30.25 -19.95 5.28
CA PHE A 16 29.63 -19.27 4.13
C PHE A 16 30.71 -18.80 3.16
N CYS A 17 30.36 -18.66 1.89
CA CYS A 17 31.28 -18.13 0.89
C CYS A 17 31.45 -16.62 1.06
N ASP A 18 32.69 -16.13 1.19
CA ASP A 18 32.98 -14.69 1.29
C ASP A 18 32.57 -13.89 0.04
N ASN A 19 32.41 -14.55 -1.12
CA ASN A 19 32.10 -13.88 -2.39
C ASN A 19 30.60 -13.81 -2.69
N CYS A 20 29.84 -14.90 -2.45
CA CYS A 20 28.42 -14.96 -2.78
C CYS A 20 27.49 -15.20 -1.58
N GLY A 21 28.04 -15.45 -0.39
CA GLY A 21 27.29 -15.72 0.83
C GLY A 21 26.65 -17.11 0.92
N SER A 22 26.84 -18.00 -0.05
CA SER A 22 26.22 -19.33 -0.01
C SER A 22 26.80 -20.19 1.14
N PRO A 23 25.97 -20.91 1.90
CA PRO A 23 26.44 -21.83 2.94
C PRO A 23 27.24 -22.98 2.30
N LEU A 24 28.37 -23.33 2.91
CA LEU A 24 29.34 -24.27 2.35
C LEU A 24 29.34 -25.64 3.02
N GLN A 25 28.70 -25.72 4.18
CA GLN A 25 28.45 -26.97 4.88
C GLN A 25 27.07 -27.46 4.48
N GLU A 26 26.95 -28.68 3.95
CA GLU A 26 25.66 -29.30 3.65
C GLU A 26 24.79 -29.29 4.92
N PRO A 27 23.67 -28.54 4.93
CA PRO A 27 22.65 -28.79 5.92
C PRO A 27 21.97 -30.10 5.48
N GLY A 28 22.23 -31.19 6.20
CA GLY A 28 21.37 -32.37 6.12
C GLY A 28 19.91 -31.94 6.25
N ALA A 29 19.16 -32.10 5.16
CA ALA A 29 17.73 -31.86 5.02
C ALA A 29 17.23 -30.42 5.30
N ILE A 30 17.19 -29.59 4.26
CA ILE A 30 16.23 -28.49 4.17
C ILE A 30 14.89 -29.12 3.74
N THR A 31 14.12 -29.63 4.70
CA THR A 31 12.66 -29.64 4.52
C THR A 31 12.22 -28.17 4.46
N PRO A 32 11.25 -27.81 3.59
CA PRO A 32 10.83 -26.42 3.47
C PRO A 32 10.23 -25.98 4.81
N TYR A 33 10.91 -25.04 5.46
CA TYR A 33 10.42 -24.21 6.55
C TYR A 33 9.80 -24.97 7.74
N GLY A 34 10.65 -25.32 8.69
CA GLY A 34 10.21 -25.53 10.06
C GLY A 34 9.56 -24.28 10.64
N SER A 35 8.24 -24.26 10.70
CA SER A 35 7.49 -23.47 11.67
C SER A 35 6.89 -24.37 12.74
N ASN A 36 7.72 -25.20 13.38
CA ASN A 36 7.40 -25.73 14.70
C ASN A 36 7.87 -24.73 15.77
N MET A 37 7.31 -23.53 15.71
CA MET A 37 7.19 -22.72 16.92
C MET A 37 6.01 -23.32 17.69
N PRO A 38 6.09 -23.58 19.00
CA PRO A 38 4.91 -23.98 19.75
C PRO A 38 3.91 -22.84 19.64
N ILE A 39 2.84 -23.05 18.87
CA ILE A 39 1.64 -22.23 18.95
C ILE A 39 1.17 -22.38 20.39
N ARG A 40 1.57 -21.45 21.27
CA ARG A 40 0.88 -21.23 22.54
C ARG A 40 -0.51 -20.76 22.13
N GLN A 41 -1.41 -21.71 21.91
CA GLN A 41 -2.84 -21.46 21.82
C GLN A 41 -3.21 -20.85 23.17
N SER A 42 -3.23 -19.52 23.21
CA SER A 42 -3.71 -18.76 24.35
C SER A 42 -5.16 -19.15 24.55
N ARG A 43 -5.39 -20.09 25.47
CA ARG A 43 -6.73 -20.50 25.87
C ARG A 43 -7.44 -19.24 26.40
N GLY A 44 -8.47 -18.81 25.67
CA GLY A 44 -9.62 -18.09 26.22
C GLY A 44 -9.44 -16.65 26.68
N ARG A 45 -8.81 -15.76 25.88
CA ARG A 45 -9.13 -14.32 25.99
C ARG A 45 -10.24 -13.99 25.00
N GLN A 46 -11.40 -13.58 25.49
CA GLN A 46 -12.50 -13.05 24.67
C GLN A 46 -11.93 -11.95 23.75
N SER A 47 -12.04 -12.13 22.43
CA SER A 47 -11.54 -11.19 21.44
C SER A 47 -12.43 -9.95 21.40
N ASP A 48 -11.86 -8.76 21.61
CA ASP A 48 -12.55 -7.48 21.47
C ASP A 48 -13.37 -7.44 20.15
N PRO A 49 -14.72 -7.40 20.18
CA PRO A 49 -15.54 -7.50 18.96
C PRO A 49 -15.34 -6.32 18.00
N TYR A 50 -14.85 -5.17 18.52
CA TYR A 50 -14.61 -3.95 17.75
C TYR A 50 -13.25 -3.93 17.03
N LYS A 51 -12.30 -4.81 17.41
CA LYS A 51 -10.92 -4.74 16.92
C LYS A 51 -10.85 -4.99 15.40
N ASP A 52 -11.59 -5.99 14.93
CA ASP A 52 -11.60 -6.38 13.53
C ASP A 52 -12.24 -5.28 12.67
N GLN A 53 -13.37 -4.72 13.12
CA GLN A 53 -14.07 -3.63 12.43
C GLN A 53 -13.17 -2.38 12.28
N ILE A 54 -12.49 -1.98 13.35
CA ILE A 54 -11.55 -0.85 13.33
C ILE A 54 -10.39 -1.12 12.36
N SER A 55 -9.88 -2.36 12.31
CA SER A 55 -8.79 -2.74 11.40
C SER A 55 -9.20 -2.63 9.93
N GLN A 56 -10.41 -3.09 9.60
CA GLN A 56 -10.97 -3.04 8.25
C GLN A 56 -11.21 -1.60 7.80
N LEU A 57 -11.81 -0.77 8.65
CA LEU A 57 -12.03 0.65 8.36
C LEU A 57 -10.72 1.40 8.12
N LYS A 58 -9.68 1.16 8.93
CA LYS A 58 -8.36 1.77 8.71
C LYS A 58 -7.76 1.39 7.36
N LEU A 59 -7.90 0.13 6.96
CA LEU A 59 -7.41 -0.35 5.68
C LEU A 59 -8.17 0.31 4.52
N GLN A 60 -9.50 0.38 4.60
CA GLN A 60 -10.35 1.04 3.60
C GLN A 60 -10.00 2.52 3.45
N ILE A 61 -9.86 3.27 4.55
CA ILE A 61 -9.44 4.68 4.52
C ILE A 61 -8.07 4.82 3.86
N ARG A 62 -7.13 3.91 4.15
CA ARG A 62 -5.79 3.92 3.51
C ARG A 62 -5.91 3.73 1.99
N GLN A 63 -6.76 2.81 1.55
CA GLN A 63 -7.00 2.56 0.13
C GLN A 63 -7.59 3.79 -0.57
N LEU A 64 -8.65 4.39 -0.02
CA LEU A 64 -9.25 5.60 -0.60
C LEU A 64 -8.27 6.78 -0.65
N LYS A 65 -7.39 6.91 0.36
CA LYS A 65 -6.32 7.92 0.34
C LYS A 65 -5.30 7.66 -0.77
N LEU A 66 -5.00 6.41 -1.10
CA LEU A 66 -4.15 6.07 -2.23
C LEU A 66 -4.85 6.42 -3.56
N ASP A 67 -6.13 6.10 -3.70
CA ASP A 67 -6.91 6.43 -4.90
C ASP A 67 -6.99 7.96 -5.12
N LEU A 68 -7.19 8.74 -4.06
CA LEU A 68 -7.16 10.20 -4.12
C LEU A 68 -5.81 10.70 -4.64
N LYS A 69 -4.69 10.11 -4.19
CA LYS A 69 -3.35 10.44 -4.69
C LYS A 69 -3.22 10.09 -6.17
N GLN A 70 -3.69 8.92 -6.60
CA GLN A 70 -3.67 8.52 -8.01
C GLN A 70 -4.47 9.49 -8.89
N ILE A 71 -5.65 9.94 -8.45
CA ILE A 71 -6.45 10.94 -9.18
C ILE A 71 -5.69 12.27 -9.30
N ASN A 72 -5.07 12.76 -8.21
CA ASN A 72 -4.27 13.99 -8.28
C ASN A 72 -3.09 13.83 -9.26
N THR A 73 -2.40 12.69 -9.26
CA THR A 73 -1.32 12.40 -10.21
C THR A 73 -1.84 12.39 -11.65
N ARG A 74 -2.99 11.74 -11.91
CA ARG A 74 -3.63 11.71 -13.23
C ARG A 74 -4.04 13.10 -13.72
N MET A 75 -4.53 13.95 -12.81
CA MET A 75 -4.85 15.35 -13.14
C MET A 75 -3.59 16.13 -13.52
N SER A 76 -2.48 15.93 -12.80
CA SER A 76 -1.19 16.53 -13.12
C SER A 76 -0.66 16.08 -14.48
N SER A 77 -0.73 14.78 -14.79
CA SER A 77 -0.28 14.25 -16.08
C SER A 77 -1.15 14.75 -17.24
N THR A 78 -2.47 14.86 -17.04
CA THR A 78 -3.40 15.42 -18.04
C THR A 78 -3.04 16.86 -18.38
N ARG A 79 -2.81 17.71 -17.36
CA ARG A 79 -2.38 19.11 -17.56
C ARG A 79 -1.03 19.21 -18.25
N SER A 80 -0.08 18.34 -17.90
CA SER A 80 1.23 18.28 -18.56
C SER A 80 1.08 17.93 -20.04
N GLN A 81 0.23 16.94 -20.34
CA GLN A 81 -0.03 16.53 -21.72
C GLN A 81 -0.63 17.67 -22.53
N TYR A 82 -1.60 18.41 -21.97
CA TYR A 82 -2.15 19.61 -22.61
C TYR A 82 -1.08 20.66 -22.88
N ASN A 83 -0.22 20.99 -21.92
CA ASN A 83 0.84 21.98 -22.13
C ASN A 83 1.80 21.56 -23.25
N GLN A 84 2.10 20.27 -23.36
CA GLN A 84 2.94 19.72 -24.44
C GLN A 84 2.24 19.79 -25.79
N THR A 85 0.98 19.38 -25.89
CA THR A 85 0.24 19.33 -27.15
C THR A 85 -0.24 20.70 -27.62
N ALA A 86 -0.60 21.59 -26.69
CA ALA A 86 -1.07 22.95 -26.99
C ALA A 86 0.02 23.84 -27.60
N ALA A 87 1.30 23.50 -27.41
CA ALA A 87 2.42 24.18 -28.07
C ALA A 87 2.36 24.03 -29.60
N PHE A 88 1.77 22.93 -30.11
CA PHE A 88 1.65 22.64 -31.53
C PHE A 88 0.30 23.05 -32.14
N VAL A 89 -0.63 23.57 -31.33
CA VAL A 89 -1.95 24.00 -31.80
C VAL A 89 -1.91 25.48 -32.21
N PRO A 90 -2.26 25.82 -33.47
CA PRO A 90 -2.32 27.20 -33.93
C PRO A 90 -3.22 28.06 -33.03
N HIS A 91 -2.81 29.31 -32.83
CA HIS A 91 -3.57 30.27 -32.03
C HIS A 91 -4.93 30.60 -32.69
N GLY A 92 -5.89 31.06 -31.89
CA GLY A 92 -7.26 31.35 -32.34
C GLY A 92 -8.27 30.29 -31.92
N LEU A 93 -9.26 30.02 -32.77
CA LEU A 93 -10.43 29.17 -32.44
C LEU A 93 -10.03 27.72 -32.14
N LEU A 94 -9.01 27.18 -32.82
CA LEU A 94 -8.52 25.82 -32.62
C LEU A 94 -7.97 25.60 -31.20
N ARG A 95 -7.15 26.55 -30.69
CA ARG A 95 -6.62 26.49 -29.32
C ARG A 95 -7.73 26.63 -28.27
N ARG A 96 -8.75 27.46 -28.52
CA ARG A 96 -9.91 27.61 -27.63
C ARG A 96 -10.73 26.32 -27.57
N GLY A 97 -11.00 25.69 -28.71
CA GLY A 97 -11.66 24.39 -28.78
C GLY A 97 -10.87 23.30 -28.04
N TYR A 98 -9.55 23.27 -28.22
CA TYR A 98 -8.66 22.31 -27.55
C TYR A 98 -8.65 22.47 -26.02
N LYS A 99 -8.76 23.69 -25.50
CA LYS A 99 -8.89 23.93 -24.05
C LYS A 99 -10.22 23.42 -23.49
N ILE A 100 -11.32 23.64 -24.21
CA ILE A 100 -12.66 23.20 -23.79
C ILE A 100 -12.70 21.67 -23.66
N THR A 101 -12.08 20.94 -24.59
CA THR A 101 -12.04 19.47 -24.51
C THR A 101 -11.20 18.96 -23.34
N GLU A 102 -10.14 19.66 -22.95
CA GLU A 102 -9.39 19.37 -21.74
C GLU A 102 -10.22 19.64 -20.47
N ASP A 103 -10.90 20.79 -20.38
CA ASP A 103 -11.75 21.16 -19.24
C ASP A 103 -12.85 20.10 -19.00
N ILE A 104 -13.47 19.61 -20.07
CA ILE A 104 -14.45 18.50 -20.00
C ILE A 104 -13.79 17.22 -19.44
N ARG A 105 -12.56 16.92 -19.87
CA ARG A 105 -11.81 15.73 -19.40
C ARG A 105 -11.39 15.86 -17.93
N LEU A 106 -11.15 17.07 -17.44
CA LEU A 106 -10.77 17.37 -16.05
C LEU A 106 -11.97 17.37 -15.09
N LEU A 107 -13.18 17.67 -15.58
CA LEU A 107 -14.40 17.74 -14.77
C LEU A 107 -14.73 16.41 -14.08
N GLY A 108 -14.65 15.28 -14.81
CA GLY A 108 -14.94 13.95 -14.26
C GLY A 108 -14.03 13.58 -13.07
N PRO A 109 -12.70 13.61 -13.22
CA PRO A 109 -11.78 13.36 -12.11
C PRO A 109 -11.91 14.36 -10.96
N GLN A 110 -12.26 15.63 -11.23
CA GLN A 110 -12.53 16.61 -10.19
C GLN A 110 -13.75 16.22 -9.34
N GLN A 111 -14.81 15.75 -9.96
CA GLN A 111 -15.99 15.22 -9.25
C GLN A 111 -15.63 13.95 -8.45
N GLN A 112 -14.84 13.04 -9.03
CA GLN A 112 -14.37 11.84 -8.33
C GLN A 112 -13.56 12.18 -7.07
N LYS A 113 -12.66 13.17 -7.15
CA LYS A 113 -11.90 13.65 -5.99
C LYS A 113 -12.82 14.14 -4.87
N GLN A 114 -13.84 14.93 -5.20
CA GLN A 114 -14.80 15.43 -4.21
C GLN A 114 -15.57 14.29 -3.54
N ARG A 115 -16.02 13.30 -4.32
CA ARG A 115 -16.71 12.11 -3.79
C ARG A 115 -15.82 11.32 -2.82
N LEU A 116 -14.57 11.05 -3.20
CA LEU A 116 -13.61 10.34 -2.34
C LEU A 116 -13.31 11.12 -1.06
N GLN A 117 -13.21 12.45 -1.12
CA GLN A 117 -13.00 13.27 0.07
C GLN A 117 -14.18 13.17 1.04
N GLN A 118 -15.41 13.16 0.53
CA GLN A 118 -16.61 12.96 1.34
C GLN A 118 -16.62 11.55 1.95
N GLU A 119 -16.31 10.51 1.17
CA GLU A 119 -16.26 9.12 1.65
C GLU A 119 -15.19 8.91 2.73
N ILE A 120 -14.00 9.47 2.54
CA ILE A 120 -12.94 9.41 3.56
C ILE A 120 -13.41 10.07 4.86
N MET A 121 -14.08 11.22 4.79
CA MET A 121 -14.60 11.92 5.96
C MET A 121 -15.64 11.07 6.71
N THR A 122 -16.59 10.44 6.00
CA THR A 122 -17.62 9.62 6.64
C THR A 122 -17.02 8.38 7.31
N LEU A 123 -16.06 7.72 6.67
CA LEU A 123 -15.37 6.57 7.27
C LEU A 123 -14.51 6.96 8.47
N GLU A 124 -13.86 8.12 8.44
CA GLU A 124 -13.13 8.65 9.60
C GLU A 124 -14.06 8.91 10.79
N GLN A 125 -15.27 9.43 10.54
CA GLN A 125 -16.29 9.58 11.59
C GLN A 125 -16.75 8.23 12.16
N GLN A 126 -16.99 7.23 11.30
CA GLN A 126 -17.35 5.87 11.75
C GLN A 126 -16.25 5.23 12.60
N LEU A 127 -14.98 5.37 12.17
CA LEU A 127 -13.82 4.90 12.91
C LEU A 127 -13.77 5.52 14.31
N LEU A 128 -13.98 6.83 14.41
CA LEU A 128 -14.04 7.52 15.70
C LEU A 128 -15.18 6.96 16.56
N GLY A 129 -16.38 6.79 16.00
CA GLY A 129 -17.52 6.19 16.73
C GLY A 129 -17.20 4.82 17.33
N LEU A 130 -16.60 3.93 16.54
CA LEU A 130 -16.19 2.60 17.02
C LEU A 130 -15.10 2.65 18.08
N GLN A 131 -14.16 3.58 17.98
CA GLN A 131 -13.13 3.77 19.01
C GLN A 131 -13.74 4.20 20.35
N HIS A 132 -14.71 5.11 20.33
CA HIS A 132 -15.44 5.51 21.54
C HIS A 132 -16.25 4.34 22.12
N ALA A 133 -16.95 3.57 21.29
CA ALA A 133 -17.69 2.39 21.73
C ALA A 133 -16.76 1.34 22.35
N GLN A 134 -15.61 1.07 21.71
CA GLN A 134 -14.59 0.17 22.24
C GLN A 134 -14.05 0.66 23.59
N ALA A 135 -13.82 1.97 23.75
CA ALA A 135 -13.34 2.54 25.02
C ALA A 135 -14.37 2.39 26.14
N LYS A 136 -15.66 2.64 25.85
CA LYS A 136 -16.76 2.41 26.81
C LYS A 136 -16.88 0.95 27.22
N TRP A 137 -16.90 0.04 26.24
CA TRP A 137 -16.93 -1.40 26.50
C TRP A 137 -15.74 -1.85 27.35
N LYS A 138 -14.52 -1.35 27.09
CA LYS A 138 -13.34 -1.65 27.90
C LYS A 138 -13.43 -1.09 29.33
N ALA A 139 -14.11 0.04 29.51
CA ALA A 139 -14.35 0.61 30.83
C ALA A 139 -15.38 -0.19 31.63
N GLU A 140 -16.41 -0.75 30.99
CA GLU A 140 -17.40 -1.63 31.61
C GLU A 140 -16.83 -3.01 32.00
N GLN A 141 -15.82 -3.48 31.26
CA GLN A 141 -15.11 -4.74 31.55
C GLN A 141 -14.02 -4.60 32.61
N ARG A 142 -13.77 -3.39 33.13
CA ARG A 142 -12.74 -3.08 34.13
C ARG A 142 -13.35 -2.91 35.52
#